data_AF-A0A2I0NDD4-F1
#
_entry.id   AF-A0A2I0NDD4-F1
#
_cell.length_a   1.000
_cell.length_b   1.000
_cell.length_c   1.000
_cell.angle_alpha   90.00
_cell.angle_beta   90.00
_cell.angle_gamma   90.00
#
_symmetry.space_group_name_H-M   'P 1'
#
loop_
_entity.id
_entity.type
_entity.pdbx_description
1 polymer ?
#
loop_
_entity_poly.entity_id
_entity_poly.type
_entity_poly.pdbx_seq_one_letter_code
_entity_poly.pdbx_strand_id
1 'polypeptide(L)'
;NFQKYLDEKVKPQLTELLTNYGPIGMIWFDTPMDISNEQAQNLKDLVRKLQPGCIISGRLGGEVETDYMSTEDNVIPATVLPGDWEVPATLNNTWGFKKNSPCDVDYRCIISG
;
A
#
# COMPACT_ATOMS: atom_id res chain seq x y z
N ASN A 1 -7.55 14.02 17.52
CA ASN A 1 -7.54 14.88 16.31
C ASN A 1 -6.64 14.21 15.28
N PHE A 2 -7.22 13.60 14.25
CA PHE A 2 -6.50 12.82 13.23
C PHE A 2 -5.58 13.70 12.35
N GLN A 3 -5.99 14.93 12.05
CA GLN A 3 -5.19 15.86 11.26
C GLN A 3 -3.82 16.15 11.90
N LYS A 4 -3.80 16.34 13.23
CA LYS A 4 -2.55 16.55 13.98
C LYS A 4 -1.59 15.37 13.82
N TYR A 5 -2.09 14.13 13.82
CA TYR A 5 -1.27 12.95 13.59
C TYR A 5 -0.69 12.92 12.17
N LEU A 6 -1.50 13.27 11.16
CA LEU A 6 -1.02 13.36 9.78
C LEU A 6 0.10 14.41 9.65
N ASP A 7 -0.07 15.58 10.26
CA ASP A 7 0.87 16.69 10.10
C ASP A 7 2.15 16.52 10.92
N GLU A 8 2.07 16.01 12.15
CA GLU A 8 3.21 15.94 13.06
C GLU A 8 3.95 14.59 13.03
N LYS A 9 3.35 13.54 12.47
CA LYS A 9 3.96 12.20 12.40
C LYS A 9 4.07 11.69 10.97
N VAL A 10 2.93 11.55 10.28
CA VAL A 10 2.92 10.90 8.96
C VAL A 10 3.71 11.69 7.93
N LYS A 11 3.41 12.98 7.74
CA LYS A 11 4.10 13.82 6.73
C LYS A 11 5.62 13.94 6.99
N PRO A 12 6.10 14.15 8.23
CA PRO A 12 7.53 14.14 8.51
C PRO A 12 8.20 12.79 8.21
N GLN A 13 7.61 11.67 8.64
CA GLN A 13 8.16 10.33 8.37
C GLN A 13 8.15 10.00 6.88
N LEU A 14 7.07 10.37 6.18
CA LEU A 14 6.96 10.21 4.73
C LEU A 14 8.04 11.01 4.01
N THR A 15 8.28 12.25 4.45
CA THR A 15 9.35 13.09 3.89
C THR A 15 10.72 12.44 4.11
N GLU A 16 10.99 11.97 5.32
CA GLU A 16 12.25 11.28 5.65
C GLU A 16 12.50 10.08 4.72
N LEU A 17 11.50 9.21 4.54
CA LEU A 17 11.60 8.04 3.67
C LEU A 17 11.83 8.41 2.20
N LEU A 18 11.14 9.44 1.72
CA LEU A 18 11.20 9.85 0.31
C LEU A 18 12.42 10.72 -0.02
N THR A 19 13.14 11.27 0.95
CA THR A 19 14.35 12.07 0.70
C THR A 19 15.65 11.35 1.02
N ASN A 20 15.66 10.42 1.99
CA ASN A 20 16.91 9.88 2.54
C ASN A 20 17.33 8.53 1.95
N TYR A 21 16.45 7.85 1.20
CA TYR A 21 16.68 6.48 0.72
C TYR A 21 16.84 6.39 -0.81
N GLY A 22 17.14 7.52 -1.46
CA GLY A 22 17.33 7.59 -2.92
C GLY A 22 16.02 7.53 -3.71
N PRO A 23 16.08 7.14 -5.00
CA PRO A 23 14.88 6.96 -5.82
C PRO A 23 14.01 5.82 -5.26
N ILE A 24 12.79 6.16 -4.84
CA ILE A 24 11.81 5.18 -4.35
C ILE A 24 10.91 4.75 -5.50
N GLY A 25 10.87 3.45 -5.76
CA GLY A 25 10.06 2.89 -6.83
C GLY A 25 8.56 2.87 -6.51
N MET A 26 8.20 2.59 -5.26
CA MET A 26 6.80 2.48 -4.83
C MET A 26 6.64 2.78 -3.35
N ILE A 27 5.49 3.37 -2.99
CA ILE A 27 5.03 3.49 -1.62
C ILE A 27 3.66 2.85 -1.46
N TRP A 28 3.57 1.98 -0.45
CA TRP A 28 2.39 1.19 -0.17
C TRP A 28 1.75 1.68 1.12
N PHE A 29 0.61 2.37 1.00
CA PHE A 29 -0.19 2.81 2.14
C PHE A 29 -1.10 1.67 2.62
N ASP A 30 -1.43 1.64 3.91
CA ASP A 30 -2.28 0.61 4.49
C ASP A 30 -3.49 1.19 5.23
N THR A 31 -4.59 0.44 5.23
CA THR A 31 -5.82 0.68 6.01
C THR A 31 -6.43 2.10 5.91
N PRO A 32 -7.05 2.47 4.78
CA PRO A 32 -7.74 3.73 4.64
C PRO A 32 -9.10 3.72 5.35
N MET A 33 -9.09 3.85 6.68
CA MET A 33 -10.31 3.85 7.49
C MET A 33 -10.93 5.25 7.58
N ASP A 34 -10.22 6.20 8.21
CA ASP A 34 -10.76 7.51 8.60
C ASP A 34 -10.17 8.68 7.79
N ILE A 35 -9.44 8.40 6.71
CA ILE A 35 -8.80 9.44 5.89
C ILE A 35 -9.81 10.10 4.94
N SER A 36 -9.91 11.43 5.01
CA SER A 36 -10.74 12.17 4.06
C SER A 36 -10.08 12.27 2.69
N ASN A 37 -10.87 12.52 1.65
CA ASN A 37 -10.36 12.70 0.28
C ASN A 37 -9.32 13.82 0.21
N GLU A 38 -9.53 14.93 0.93
CA GLU A 38 -8.57 16.04 1.00
C GLU A 38 -7.27 15.63 1.69
N GLN A 39 -7.33 14.84 2.76
CA GLN A 39 -6.14 14.36 3.46
C GLN A 39 -5.34 13.38 2.61
N ALA A 40 -6.01 12.45 1.95
CA ALA A 40 -5.40 11.51 1.01
C ALA A 40 -4.74 12.25 -0.16
N GLN A 41 -5.42 13.26 -0.73
CA GLN A 41 -4.87 14.06 -1.82
C GLN A 41 -3.62 14.83 -1.37
N ASN A 42 -3.64 15.42 -0.17
CA ASN A 42 -2.47 16.09 0.39
C ASN A 42 -1.26 15.15 0.57
N LEU A 43 -1.49 13.88 0.95
CA LEU A 43 -0.42 12.89 1.02
C LEU A 43 0.10 12.52 -0.38
N LYS A 44 -0.79 12.29 -1.34
CA LYS A 44 -0.43 12.04 -2.75
C LYS A 44 0.42 13.18 -3.32
N ASP A 45 0.02 14.42 -3.10
CA ASP A 45 0.74 15.60 -3.58
C ASP A 45 2.13 15.71 -2.94
N LEU A 46 2.26 15.39 -1.65
CA LEU A 46 3.54 15.33 -0.98
C LEU A 46 4.47 14.28 -1.60
N VAL A 47 3.97 13.06 -1.86
CA VAL A 47 4.74 12.02 -2.55
C VAL A 47 5.18 12.50 -3.92
N ARG A 48 4.26 13.03 -4.73
CA ARG A 48 4.56 13.52 -6.09
C ARG A 48 5.56 14.66 -6.12
N LYS A 49 5.51 15.55 -5.13
CA LYS A 49 6.46 16.64 -4.99
C LYS A 49 7.88 16.15 -4.72
N LEU A 50 8.02 15.13 -3.86
CA LEU A 50 9.34 14.63 -3.44
C LEU A 50 9.92 13.59 -4.40
N GLN A 51 9.07 12.71 -4.92
CA GLN A 51 9.44 11.58 -5.77
C GLN A 51 8.39 11.44 -6.91
N PRO A 52 8.49 12.24 -7.99
CA PRO A 52 7.48 12.25 -9.04
C PRO A 52 7.28 10.90 -9.73
N GLY A 53 8.33 10.08 -9.80
CA GLY A 53 8.30 8.73 -10.37
C GLY A 53 7.92 7.60 -9.39
N CYS A 54 7.61 7.91 -8.13
CA CYS A 54 7.23 6.88 -7.14
C CYS A 54 5.80 6.40 -7.38
N ILE A 55 5.61 5.09 -7.50
CA ILE A 55 4.29 4.48 -7.66
C ILE A 55 3.54 4.51 -6.31
N ILE A 56 2.28 4.89 -6.30
CA ILE A 56 1.42 4.99 -5.12
C ILE A 56 0.36 3.91 -5.17
N SER A 57 0.29 3.10 -4.11
CA SER A 57 -0.65 1.97 -4.04
C SER A 57 -2.12 2.38 -4.00
N GLY A 58 -2.97 1.45 -4.46
CA GLY A 58 -4.43 1.52 -4.45
C GLY A 58 -5.07 1.74 -3.08
N ARG A 59 -4.30 1.60 -2.00
CA ARG A 59 -4.77 1.60 -0.61
C ARG A 59 -4.58 2.93 0.11
N LEU A 60 -4.22 4.00 -0.60
CA LEU A 60 -4.14 5.35 -0.02
C LEU A 60 -5.48 5.79 0.61
N GLY A 61 -6.60 5.41 0.00
CA GLY A 61 -7.93 5.75 0.49
C GLY A 61 -8.48 7.09 0.00
N GLY A 62 -9.56 7.54 0.67
CA GLY A 62 -10.19 8.83 0.40
C GLY A 62 -10.68 8.99 -1.04
N GLU A 63 -11.06 7.89 -1.70
CA GLU A 63 -11.50 7.88 -3.12
C GLU A 63 -10.54 8.58 -4.09
N VAL A 64 -9.27 8.77 -3.68
CA VAL A 64 -8.25 9.43 -4.50
C VAL A 64 -7.72 8.41 -5.49
N GLU A 65 -7.68 8.80 -6.76
CA GLU A 65 -7.07 7.98 -7.81
C GLU A 65 -5.58 7.76 -7.50
N THR A 66 -5.12 6.52 -7.64
CA THR A 66 -3.75 6.08 -7.38
C THR A 66 -3.21 5.41 -8.63
N ASP A 67 -1.93 5.00 -8.65
CA ASP A 67 -1.32 4.57 -9.90
C ASP A 67 -1.74 3.15 -10.32
N TYR A 68 -2.17 2.33 -9.37
CA TYR A 68 -2.67 0.99 -9.62
C TYR A 68 -3.66 0.55 -8.54
N MET A 69 -4.49 -0.44 -8.85
CA MET A 69 -5.46 -0.96 -7.90
C MET A 69 -4.86 -2.06 -7.02
N SER A 70 -5.14 -2.04 -5.73
CA SER A 70 -4.80 -3.17 -4.85
C SER A 70 -6.06 -3.98 -4.59
N THR A 71 -5.98 -5.30 -4.75
CA THR A 71 -7.07 -6.21 -4.39
C THR A 71 -7.15 -6.37 -2.87
N GLU A 72 -8.13 -7.12 -2.39
CA GLU A 72 -8.17 -7.58 -0.99
C GLU A 72 -7.02 -8.54 -0.66
N ASP A 73 -6.69 -8.65 0.63
CA ASP A 73 -5.63 -9.52 1.14
C ASP A 73 -5.90 -10.98 0.76
N ASN A 74 -4.94 -11.63 0.10
CA ASN A 74 -5.01 -13.03 -0.33
C ASN A 74 -6.15 -13.36 -1.31
N VAL A 75 -6.72 -12.37 -2.01
CA VAL A 75 -7.80 -12.58 -2.97
C VAL A 75 -7.33 -12.26 -4.38
N ILE A 76 -7.09 -13.30 -5.18
CA ILE A 76 -6.87 -13.16 -6.62
C ILE A 76 -8.24 -12.93 -7.28
N PRO A 77 -8.42 -11.86 -8.08
CA PRO A 77 -9.66 -11.61 -8.79
C PRO A 77 -10.01 -12.78 -9.71
N ALA A 78 -11.27 -13.23 -9.68
CA ALA A 78 -11.76 -14.28 -10.57
C ALA A 78 -11.86 -13.83 -12.05
N THR A 79 -11.70 -12.54 -12.31
CA THR A 79 -11.78 -11.91 -13.62
C THR A 79 -10.65 -10.90 -13.78
N VAL A 80 -10.22 -10.66 -15.02
CA VAL A 80 -9.23 -9.62 -15.31
C VAL A 80 -9.79 -8.25 -14.92
N LEU A 81 -9.10 -7.57 -14.00
CA LEU A 81 -9.41 -6.19 -13.66
C LEU A 81 -8.84 -5.25 -14.75
N PRO A 82 -9.57 -4.18 -15.14
CA PRO A 82 -9.06 -3.21 -16.10
C PRO A 82 -7.94 -2.36 -15.48
N GLY A 83 -6.84 -2.17 -16.20
CA GLY A 83 -5.68 -1.40 -15.73
C GLY A 83 -4.71 -2.21 -14.88
N ASP A 84 -3.72 -1.53 -14.28
CA ASP A 84 -2.69 -2.18 -13.46
C ASP A 84 -3.24 -2.51 -12.07
N TRP A 85 -2.93 -3.72 -11.56
CA TRP A 85 -3.36 -4.16 -10.23
C TRP A 85 -2.36 -5.10 -9.55
N GLU A 86 -2.42 -5.15 -8.21
CA GLU A 86 -1.58 -5.98 -7.36
C GLU A 86 -2.44 -6.79 -6.36
N VAL A 87 -2.07 -8.06 -6.12
CA VAL A 87 -2.59 -8.86 -5.00
C VAL A 87 -1.55 -8.94 -3.90
N PRO A 88 -1.80 -8.33 -2.72
CA PRO A 88 -0.99 -8.57 -1.55
C PRO A 88 -1.36 -9.96 -0.98
N ALA A 89 -0.39 -10.88 -0.92
CA ALA A 89 -0.61 -12.23 -0.41
C ALA A 89 0.48 -12.69 0.56
N THR A 90 0.10 -13.52 1.53
CA THR A 90 0.96 -14.17 2.51
C THR A 90 1.05 -15.66 2.21
N LEU A 91 2.20 -16.28 2.51
CA LEU A 91 2.38 -17.74 2.35
C LEU A 91 1.65 -18.54 3.42
N ASN A 92 1.24 -17.88 4.51
CA ASN A 92 0.44 -18.43 5.59
C ASN A 92 -0.65 -17.40 5.97
N ASN A 93 -1.32 -17.55 7.11
CA ASN A 93 -2.37 -16.60 7.54
C ASN A 93 -1.82 -15.41 8.37
N THR A 94 -0.54 -15.06 8.22
CA THR A 94 0.12 -13.99 8.99
C THR A 94 1.09 -13.17 8.15
N TRP A 95 1.00 -11.83 8.24
CA TRP A 95 1.94 -10.90 7.59
C TRP A 95 3.29 -10.83 8.30
N GLY A 96 3.27 -10.80 9.64
CA GLY A 96 4.45 -10.83 10.48
C GLY A 96 4.91 -12.25 10.82
N PHE A 97 6.20 -12.42 11.15
CA PHE A 97 6.74 -13.70 11.56
C PHE A 97 6.01 -14.29 12.78
N LYS A 98 5.61 -15.56 12.69
CA LYS A 98 5.00 -16.31 13.79
C LYS A 98 5.62 -17.70 13.88
N LYS A 99 6.33 -17.95 14.98
CA LYS A 99 7.12 -19.18 15.21
C LYS A 99 6.30 -20.48 15.12
N ASN A 100 5.04 -20.46 15.55
CA ASN A 100 4.15 -21.63 15.59
C ASN A 100 2.90 -21.39 14.73
N SER A 101 3.09 -21.15 13.44
CA SER A 101 1.99 -21.16 12.47
C SER A 101 1.81 -22.59 11.93
N PRO A 102 0.67 -23.26 12.18
CA PRO A 102 0.46 -24.65 11.75
C PRO A 102 0.22 -24.83 10.25
N CYS A 103 0.32 -23.76 9.46
CA CYS A 103 0.04 -23.73 8.03
C CYS A 103 1.27 -23.23 7.26
N ASP A 104 2.29 -24.07 7.18
CA ASP A 104 3.22 -24.06 6.03
C ASP A 104 2.50 -24.82 4.91
N VAL A 105 1.75 -24.11 4.06
CA VAL A 105 0.98 -24.74 2.98
C VAL A 105 1.75 -24.74 1.66
N ASP A 106 1.88 -25.95 1.13
CA ASP A 106 2.27 -26.41 -0.21
C ASP A 106 2.63 -25.30 -1.24
N TYR A 107 3.90 -25.27 -1.65
CA TYR A 107 4.48 -24.38 -2.67
C TYR A 107 3.77 -24.40 -4.04
N ARG A 108 2.81 -25.31 -4.25
CA ARG A 108 2.04 -25.46 -5.50
C ARG A 108 1.09 -24.29 -5.80
N CYS A 109 0.69 -23.49 -4.81
CA CYS A 109 -0.24 -22.37 -5.03
C CYS A 109 0.42 -21.06 -5.50
N ILE A 110 1.75 -20.94 -5.48
CA ILE A 110 2.43 -19.68 -5.81
C ILE A 110 2.50 -19.45 -7.33
N ILE A 111 2.48 -20.54 -8.13
CA ILE A 111 2.40 -20.46 -9.59
C ILE A 111 1.54 -21.64 -10.08
N SER A 112 0.23 -21.41 -10.22
CA SER A 112 -0.64 -22.28 -11.00
C SER A 112 -1.26 -21.43 -12.11
N GLY A 113 -0.49 -21.34 -13.21
CA GLY A 113 -0.94 -20.97 -14.54
C GLY A 113 -0.59 -22.09 -15.51
#